data_AF-A0A5C6NI65-F1
#
_entry.id   AF-A0A5C6NI65-F1
#
_cell.length_a   1.000
_cell.length_b   1.000
_cell.length_c   1.000
_cell.angle_alpha   90.00
_cell.angle_beta   90.00
_cell.angle_gamma   90.00
#
_symmetry.space_group_name_H-M   'P 1'
#
loop_
_entity.id
_entity.type
_entity.pdbx_description
1 polymer ?
#
loop_
_entity_poly.entity_id
_entity_poly.type
_entity_poly.pdbx_seq_one_letter_code
_entity_poly.pdbx_strand_id
1 'polypeptide(L)'
;MADEADMRNELADLQTRADQIADESLESTRRMLALVEESKDAGIRTLVMLDEQGEQLDRVEEGMNKVNADLKEAEKDLNNIGQCCVLICPCIKKIKGGGQAWGGNQDGVVNSQPGARVMDEREQMAISGGFIRRVTDDARENEMDENLEQVGGIIGNLRHMALDMGQEIDTQNRQIDRIMEKTGMRHCLTIPSCFAVIPDR
;
A
#
# COMPACT_ATOMS: atom_id res chain seq x y z
N MET A 1 47.33 50.29 -9.99
CA MET A 1 47.97 49.00 -10.33
C MET A 1 47.72 47.94 -9.27
N ALA A 2 47.72 48.26 -7.97
CA ALA A 2 47.36 47.29 -6.92
C ALA A 2 45.90 46.79 -7.02
N ASP A 3 44.93 47.68 -7.26
CA ASP A 3 43.50 47.30 -7.36
C ASP A 3 43.18 46.34 -8.51
N GLU A 4 43.86 46.46 -9.66
CA GLU A 4 43.59 45.58 -10.82
C GLU A 4 44.11 44.15 -10.59
N ALA A 5 45.19 44.00 -9.82
CA ALA A 5 45.71 42.69 -9.45
C ALA A 5 44.80 42.00 -8.41
N ASP A 6 44.26 42.75 -7.45
CA ASP A 6 43.30 42.23 -6.46
C ASP A 6 41.99 41.79 -7.14
N MET A 7 41.42 42.63 -8.03
CA MET A 7 40.21 42.25 -8.76
C MET A 7 40.39 41.00 -9.65
N ARG A 8 41.58 40.81 -10.25
CA ARG A 8 41.89 39.60 -11.02
C ARG A 8 42.00 38.35 -10.13
N ASN A 9 42.55 38.48 -8.93
CA ASN A 9 42.60 37.39 -7.96
C ASN A 9 41.21 37.03 -7.44
N GLU A 10 40.36 38.02 -7.12
CA GLU A 10 38.97 37.76 -6.69
C GLU A 10 38.15 37.05 -7.76
N LEU A 11 38.31 37.43 -9.03
CA LEU A 11 37.66 36.73 -10.15
C LEU A 11 38.15 35.29 -10.30
N ALA A 12 39.45 35.04 -10.14
CA ALA A 12 40.01 33.68 -10.19
C ALA A 12 39.50 32.81 -9.03
N ASP A 13 39.39 33.38 -7.82
CA ASP A 13 38.82 32.72 -6.65
C ASP A 13 37.35 32.38 -6.85
N LEU A 14 36.56 33.31 -7.40
CA LEU A 14 35.15 33.09 -7.73
C LEU A 14 34.98 31.99 -8.78
N GLN A 15 35.84 31.98 -9.81
CA GLN A 15 35.81 30.95 -10.85
C GLN A 15 36.15 29.57 -10.30
N THR A 16 37.18 29.48 -9.45
CA THR A 16 37.56 28.23 -8.77
C THR A 16 36.41 27.67 -7.92
N ARG A 17 35.69 28.55 -7.20
CA ARG A 17 34.51 28.14 -6.42
C ARG A 17 33.36 27.68 -7.30
N ALA A 18 33.11 28.34 -8.43
CA ALA A 18 32.08 27.93 -9.37
C ALA A 18 32.37 26.53 -9.93
N ASP A 19 33.62 26.27 -10.31
CA ASP A 19 34.06 24.96 -10.78
C ASP A 19 33.87 23.90 -9.69
N GLN A 20 34.28 24.18 -8.46
CA GLN A 20 34.10 23.26 -7.34
C GLN A 20 32.62 22.92 -7.09
N ILE A 21 31.73 23.91 -7.07
CA ILE A 21 30.29 23.70 -6.85
C ILE A 21 29.68 22.84 -7.98
N ALA A 22 30.09 23.07 -9.23
CA ALA A 22 29.58 22.28 -10.34
C ALA A 22 30.07 20.82 -10.29
N ASP A 23 31.27 20.55 -9.76
CA ASP A 23 31.79 19.18 -9.59
C ASP A 23 31.05 18.45 -8.48
N GLU A 24 30.88 19.12 -7.34
CA GLU A 24 30.09 18.61 -6.22
C GLU A 24 28.64 18.33 -6.63
N SER A 25 28.05 19.20 -7.45
CA SER A 25 26.70 19.02 -7.99
C SER A 25 26.61 17.81 -8.93
N LEU A 26 27.57 17.66 -9.84
CA LEU A 26 27.63 16.50 -10.74
C LEU A 26 27.76 15.19 -9.96
N GLU A 27 28.64 15.15 -8.95
CA GLU A 27 28.77 13.97 -8.10
C GLU A 27 27.46 13.68 -7.34
N SER A 28 26.75 14.72 -6.91
CA SER A 28 25.42 14.58 -6.31
C SER A 28 24.41 13.95 -7.27
N THR A 29 24.39 14.34 -8.55
CA THR A 29 23.51 13.72 -9.56
C THR A 29 23.83 12.23 -9.76
N ARG A 30 25.11 11.85 -9.75
CA ARG A 30 25.53 10.44 -9.83
C ARG A 30 25.09 9.62 -8.61
N ARG A 31 25.21 10.18 -7.40
CA ARG A 31 24.67 9.55 -6.18
C ARG A 31 23.15 9.43 -6.23
N MET A 32 22.48 10.44 -6.76
CA MET A 32 21.02 10.43 -6.92
C MET A 32 20.58 9.28 -7.83
N LEU A 33 21.24 9.08 -8.98
CA LEU A 33 20.99 7.95 -9.89
C LEU A 33 21.08 6.59 -9.16
N ALA A 34 22.18 6.36 -8.44
CA ALA A 34 22.37 5.11 -7.71
C ALA A 34 21.25 4.88 -6.68
N LEU A 35 20.85 5.92 -5.95
CA LEU A 35 19.79 5.83 -4.94
C LEU A 35 18.41 5.56 -5.56
N VAL A 36 18.09 6.20 -6.70
CA VAL A 36 16.78 5.98 -7.35
C VAL A 36 16.70 4.61 -8.02
N GLU A 37 17.81 4.09 -8.56
CA GLU A 37 17.88 2.72 -9.07
C GLU A 37 17.68 1.69 -7.95
N GLU A 38 18.37 1.86 -6.82
CA GLU A 38 18.19 1.01 -5.64
C GLU A 38 16.74 1.06 -5.14
N SER A 39 16.15 2.25 -5.08
CA SER A 39 14.75 2.45 -4.70
C SER A 39 13.80 1.76 -5.67
N LYS A 40 14.08 1.78 -6.98
CA LYS A 40 13.28 1.09 -7.99
C LYS A 40 13.30 -0.41 -7.76
N ASP A 41 14.48 -0.98 -7.52
CA ASP A 41 14.62 -2.42 -7.28
C ASP A 41 13.94 -2.86 -5.97
N ALA A 42 14.05 -2.06 -4.91
CA ALA A 42 13.31 -2.29 -3.66
C ALA A 42 11.78 -2.19 -3.87
N GLY A 43 11.32 -1.24 -4.69
CA GLY A 43 9.92 -1.10 -5.08
C GLY A 43 9.39 -2.34 -5.82
N ILE A 44 10.14 -2.85 -6.81
CA ILE A 44 9.79 -4.07 -7.55
C ILE A 44 9.65 -5.26 -6.59
N ARG A 45 10.62 -5.46 -5.68
CA ARG A 45 10.52 -6.54 -4.68
C ARG A 45 9.27 -6.39 -3.82
N THR A 46 8.91 -5.17 -3.46
CA THR A 46 7.70 -4.90 -2.67
C THR A 46 6.42 -5.25 -3.43
N LEU A 47 6.34 -4.88 -4.71
CA LEU A 47 5.20 -5.26 -5.56
C LEU A 47 5.06 -6.77 -5.69
N VAL A 48 6.16 -7.50 -5.88
CA VAL A 48 6.12 -8.98 -5.92
C VAL A 48 5.63 -9.56 -4.60
N MET A 49 6.08 -9.02 -3.46
CA MET A 49 5.61 -9.45 -2.15
C MET A 49 4.12 -9.14 -1.92
N LEU A 50 3.62 -8.00 -2.41
CA LEU A 50 2.21 -7.64 -2.32
C LEU A 50 1.35 -8.59 -3.16
N ASP A 51 1.78 -8.93 -4.38
CA ASP A 51 1.10 -9.89 -5.25
C ASP A 51 0.99 -11.27 -4.59
N GLU A 52 2.10 -11.78 -4.04
CA GLU A 52 2.10 -13.05 -3.30
C GLU A 52 1.21 -13.00 -2.05
N GLN A 53 1.21 -11.89 -1.31
CA GLN A 53 0.33 -11.68 -0.15
C GLN A 53 -1.15 -11.63 -0.56
N GLY A 54 -1.47 -11.04 -1.70
CA GLY A 54 -2.83 -11.03 -2.26
C GLY A 54 -3.35 -12.45 -2.51
N GLU A 55 -2.56 -13.29 -3.18
CA GLU A 55 -2.95 -14.68 -3.40
C GLU A 55 -3.09 -15.48 -2.09
N GLN A 56 -2.24 -15.19 -1.09
CA GLN A 56 -2.37 -15.80 0.24
C GLN A 56 -3.69 -15.41 0.91
N LEU A 57 -4.08 -14.14 0.82
CA LEU A 57 -5.35 -13.66 1.38
C LEU A 57 -6.55 -14.29 0.66
N ASP A 58 -6.49 -14.50 -0.65
CA ASP A 58 -7.54 -15.21 -1.39
C ASP A 58 -7.72 -16.65 -0.89
N ARG A 59 -6.63 -17.39 -0.71
CA ARG A 59 -6.68 -18.75 -0.13
C ARG A 59 -7.26 -18.75 1.28
N VAL A 60 -6.93 -17.74 2.08
CA VAL A 60 -7.48 -17.58 3.44
C VAL A 60 -8.98 -17.27 3.38
N GLU A 61 -9.43 -16.39 2.48
CA GLU A 61 -10.84 -16.07 2.29
C GLU A 61 -11.65 -17.30 1.84
N GLU A 62 -11.11 -18.12 0.93
CA GLU A 62 -11.73 -19.39 0.52
C GLU A 62 -11.82 -20.40 1.67
N GLY A 63 -10.72 -20.63 2.40
CA GLY A 63 -10.71 -21.50 3.57
C GLY A 63 -11.71 -21.04 4.63
N MET A 64 -11.82 -19.72 4.81
CA MET A 64 -12.84 -19.12 5.66
C MET A 64 -14.25 -19.41 5.15
N ASN A 65 -14.54 -19.21 3.86
CA ASN A 65 -15.86 -19.48 3.32
C ASN A 65 -16.27 -20.95 3.52
N LYS A 66 -15.35 -21.89 3.32
CA LYS A 66 -15.56 -23.31 3.58
C LYS A 66 -15.92 -23.60 5.04
N VAL A 67 -15.12 -23.09 5.99
CA VAL A 67 -15.40 -23.28 7.42
C VAL A 67 -16.74 -22.66 7.82
N ASN A 68 -17.15 -21.56 7.19
CA ASN A 68 -18.47 -20.97 7.46
C ASN A 68 -19.61 -21.88 6.98
N ALA A 69 -19.44 -22.55 5.84
CA ALA A 69 -20.39 -23.54 5.34
C ALA A 69 -20.44 -24.76 6.26
N ASP A 70 -19.27 -25.29 6.65
CA ASP A 70 -19.15 -26.44 7.54
C ASP A 70 -19.81 -26.15 8.91
N LEU A 71 -19.63 -24.94 9.46
CA LEU A 71 -20.30 -24.53 10.71
C LEU A 71 -21.82 -24.47 10.58
N LYS A 72 -22.35 -23.96 9.46
CA LYS A 72 -23.81 -23.93 9.21
C LYS A 72 -24.40 -25.34 9.05
N GLU A 73 -23.67 -26.23 8.39
CA GLU A 73 -24.08 -27.63 8.24
C GLU A 73 -24.04 -28.35 9.58
N ALA A 74 -22.98 -28.18 10.37
CA ALA A 74 -22.89 -28.70 11.73
C ALA A 74 -24.03 -28.18 12.64
N GLU A 75 -24.40 -26.90 12.54
CA GLU A 75 -25.55 -26.36 13.29
C GLU A 75 -26.86 -27.06 12.91
N LYS A 76 -27.08 -27.31 11.61
CA LYS A 76 -28.26 -28.03 11.11
C LYS A 76 -28.28 -29.48 11.61
N ASP A 77 -27.14 -30.16 11.58
CA ASP A 77 -27.03 -31.54 12.06
C ASP A 77 -27.25 -31.65 13.56
N LEU A 78 -26.69 -30.72 14.36
CA LEU A 78 -26.98 -30.63 15.78
C LEU A 78 -28.47 -30.36 16.06
N ASN A 79 -29.12 -29.50 15.27
CA ASN A 79 -30.54 -29.23 15.40
C ASN A 79 -31.41 -30.46 15.03
N ASN A 80 -31.04 -31.19 13.97
CA ASN A 80 -31.70 -32.43 13.57
C ASN A 80 -31.56 -33.54 14.63
N ILE A 81 -30.39 -33.68 15.25
CA ILE A 81 -30.16 -34.58 16.38
C ILE A 81 -30.98 -34.15 17.60
N GLY A 82 -31.07 -32.84 17.87
CA GLY A 82 -31.95 -32.29 18.91
C GLY A 82 -33.41 -32.65 18.71
N GLN A 83 -33.87 -32.76 17.46
CA GLN A 83 -35.23 -33.14 17.10
C GLN A 83 -35.48 -34.66 17.20
N CYS A 84 -34.46 -35.49 16.94
CA CYS A 84 -34.50 -36.94 17.15
C CYS A 84 -34.53 -37.32 18.65
N CYS A 85 -33.94 -36.49 19.51
CA CYS A 85 -33.89 -36.73 20.95
C CYS A 85 -35.25 -36.51 21.67
N VAL A 86 -36.26 -35.91 21.00
CA VAL A 86 -37.59 -35.63 21.58
C VAL A 86 -38.39 -36.91 21.86
N LEU A 87 -38.11 -38.01 21.16
CA LEU A 87 -38.87 -39.27 21.31
C LEU A 87 -38.22 -40.27 22.28
N ILE A 88 -36.95 -40.10 22.65
CA ILE A 88 -36.20 -41.09 23.46
C ILE A 88 -35.53 -40.48 24.71
N CYS A 89 -35.36 -39.16 24.84
CA CYS A 89 -34.72 -38.55 26.02
C CYS A 89 -35.49 -37.34 26.60
N PRO A 90 -35.98 -37.40 27.86
CA PRO A 90 -36.77 -36.32 28.50
C PRO A 90 -36.04 -34.99 28.83
N CYS A 91 -34.82 -34.74 28.35
CA CYS A 91 -33.93 -33.73 28.96
C CYS A 91 -33.80 -32.37 28.25
N ILE A 92 -34.43 -32.10 27.10
CA ILE A 92 -34.16 -30.88 26.32
C ILE A 92 -35.35 -29.91 26.35
N LYS A 93 -35.53 -29.18 27.46
CA LYS A 93 -36.45 -28.02 27.52
C LYS A 93 -35.74 -26.68 27.66
N LYS A 94 -34.41 -26.62 27.62
CA LYS A 94 -33.66 -25.37 27.80
C LYS A 94 -32.47 -25.23 26.84
N ILE A 95 -32.73 -25.18 25.55
CA ILE A 95 -31.86 -24.44 24.62
C ILE A 95 -32.78 -23.66 23.67
N LYS A 96 -33.21 -22.49 24.14
CA LYS A 96 -33.69 -21.41 23.27
C LYS A 96 -32.68 -20.27 23.46
N GLY A 97 -31.51 -20.44 22.86
CA GLY A 97 -30.47 -19.42 22.80
C GLY A 97 -30.45 -18.88 21.38
N GLY A 98 -30.72 -17.58 21.24
CA GLY A 98 -30.91 -16.92 19.96
C GLY A 98 -29.62 -16.84 19.13
N GLY A 99 -29.80 -16.92 17.83
CA GLY A 99 -28.84 -16.48 16.83
C GLY A 99 -29.64 -15.98 15.64
N GLN A 100 -29.70 -14.67 15.45
CA GLN A 100 -30.23 -14.10 14.21
C GLN A 100 -29.27 -14.48 13.09
N ALA A 101 -29.69 -15.45 12.26
CA ALA A 101 -29.13 -15.68 10.95
C ALA A 101 -29.42 -14.45 10.09
N TRP A 102 -28.37 -13.64 9.90
CA TRP A 102 -28.11 -12.68 8.83
C TRP A 102 -29.32 -12.38 7.92
N GLY A 103 -29.97 -11.25 8.22
CA GLY A 103 -30.96 -10.63 7.34
C GLY A 103 -30.28 -10.08 6.09
N GLY A 104 -30.83 -10.41 4.93
CA GLY A 104 -30.50 -9.73 3.69
C GLY A 104 -30.94 -8.28 3.76
N ASN A 105 -30.04 -7.36 3.42
CA ASN A 105 -30.41 -5.99 3.09
C ASN A 105 -29.43 -5.34 2.09
N GLN A 106 -29.88 -5.28 0.84
CA GLN A 106 -29.87 -4.10 -0.04
C GLN A 106 -28.52 -3.41 -0.31
N ASP A 107 -27.93 -3.81 -1.44
CA ASP A 107 -27.69 -2.94 -2.61
C ASP A 107 -27.53 -1.43 -2.30
N GLY A 108 -26.35 -1.07 -1.82
CA GLY A 108 -25.89 0.31 -1.72
C GLY A 108 -24.85 0.57 -2.81
N VAL A 109 -25.30 1.01 -3.98
CA VAL A 109 -24.44 1.55 -5.05
C VAL A 109 -23.61 2.71 -4.47
N VAL A 110 -22.31 2.47 -4.26
CA VAL A 110 -21.35 3.55 -4.03
C VAL A 110 -20.96 4.12 -5.39
N ASN A 111 -21.67 5.18 -5.79
CA ASN A 111 -21.23 6.03 -6.89
C ASN A 111 -20.02 6.84 -6.42
N SER A 112 -18.84 6.24 -6.44
CA SER A 112 -17.59 6.98 -6.42
C SER A 112 -17.23 7.32 -7.85
N GLN A 113 -17.81 8.42 -8.33
CA GLN A 113 -17.32 9.17 -9.47
C GLN A 113 -15.81 9.38 -9.30
N PRO A 114 -14.92 8.89 -10.18
CA PRO A 114 -13.61 9.48 -10.28
C PRO A 114 -13.82 10.87 -10.85
N GLY A 115 -13.74 11.87 -9.97
CA GLY A 115 -13.58 13.25 -10.38
C GLY A 115 -12.36 13.30 -11.28
N ALA A 116 -12.60 13.35 -12.59
CA ALA A 116 -11.63 13.79 -13.56
C ALA A 116 -11.13 15.16 -13.07
N ARG A 117 -9.96 15.17 -12.44
CA ARG A 117 -9.19 16.39 -12.29
C ARG A 117 -8.91 16.83 -13.70
N VAL A 118 -9.66 17.84 -14.14
CA VAL A 118 -9.28 18.67 -15.27
C VAL A 118 -7.89 19.19 -14.89
N MET A 119 -6.85 18.57 -15.47
CA MET A 119 -5.51 19.12 -15.40
C MET A 119 -5.59 20.45 -16.14
N ASP A 120 -5.36 21.54 -15.42
CA ASP A 120 -5.31 22.88 -15.97
C ASP A 120 -4.21 22.89 -17.04
N GLU A 121 -4.57 23.23 -18.28
CA GLU A 121 -3.71 23.26 -19.46
C GLU A 121 -2.63 24.37 -19.39
N ARG A 122 -2.46 24.97 -18.20
CA ARG A 122 -1.53 26.04 -17.87
C ARG A 122 -0.33 25.62 -17.03
N GLU A 123 -0.13 24.32 -16.80
CA GLU A 123 1.15 23.78 -16.31
C GLU A 123 1.97 23.09 -17.41
N GLN A 124 1.55 23.19 -18.68
CA GLN A 124 2.23 22.54 -19.81
C GLN A 124 3.27 23.43 -20.52
N MET A 125 3.62 24.60 -19.97
CA MET A 125 4.59 25.54 -20.58
C MET A 125 5.88 25.74 -19.78
N ALA A 126 6.33 24.75 -19.01
CA ALA A 126 7.61 24.84 -18.29
C ALA A 126 8.52 23.61 -18.37
N ILE A 127 8.17 22.55 -19.11
CA ILE A 127 8.98 21.31 -19.19
C ILE A 127 9.61 21.17 -20.59
N SER A 128 10.22 22.24 -21.09
CA SER A 128 11.01 22.19 -22.33
C SER A 128 12.33 22.97 -22.22
N GLY A 129 12.72 23.34 -21.00
CA GLY A 129 14.11 23.65 -20.68
C GLY A 129 14.68 22.44 -19.94
N GLY A 130 15.91 22.06 -20.25
CA GLY A 130 16.65 21.05 -19.47
C GLY A 130 16.57 21.36 -17.97
N PHE A 131 16.73 20.33 -17.15
CA PHE A 131 16.70 20.43 -15.69
C PHE A 131 17.74 21.44 -15.17
N ILE A 132 18.81 21.64 -15.94
CA ILE A 132 19.89 22.59 -15.65
C ILE A 132 19.79 23.80 -16.60
N ARG A 133 19.82 25.01 -16.02
CA ARG A 133 20.00 26.24 -16.81
C ARG A 133 21.46 26.31 -17.26
N ARG A 134 21.72 26.09 -18.55
CA ARG A 134 23.06 26.14 -19.17
C ARG A 134 23.71 27.51 -18.95
N VAL A 135 24.85 27.54 -18.26
CA VAL A 135 25.62 28.77 -17.99
C VAL A 135 26.94 28.76 -18.75
N THR A 136 27.64 27.63 -18.74
CA THR A 136 28.91 27.41 -19.44
C THR A 136 28.77 26.52 -20.68
N ASP A 137 27.67 25.76 -20.78
CA ASP A 137 27.40 24.77 -21.85
C ASP A 137 28.57 23.78 -22.02
N ASP A 138 29.19 23.42 -20.90
CA ASP A 138 30.33 22.50 -20.86
C ASP A 138 29.87 21.04 -20.78
N ALA A 139 30.80 20.10 -20.94
CA ALA A 139 30.47 18.68 -20.89
C ALA A 139 29.89 18.24 -19.53
N ARG A 140 30.20 18.96 -18.44
CA ARG A 140 29.72 18.64 -17.08
C ARG A 140 28.26 19.03 -16.89
N GLU A 141 27.86 20.21 -17.34
CA GLU A 141 26.46 20.64 -17.35
C GLU A 141 25.60 19.71 -18.20
N ASN A 142 26.12 19.27 -19.35
CA ASN A 142 25.42 18.29 -20.20
C ASN A 142 25.28 16.92 -19.49
N GLU A 143 26.33 16.40 -18.85
CA GLU A 143 26.24 15.15 -18.09
C GLU A 143 25.27 15.27 -16.90
N MET A 144 25.28 16.40 -16.18
CA MET A 144 24.31 16.65 -15.11
C MET A 144 22.87 16.65 -15.63
N ASP A 145 22.61 17.29 -16.77
CA ASP A 145 21.26 17.36 -17.36
C ASP A 145 20.77 15.97 -17.78
N GLU A 146 21.64 15.17 -18.43
CA GLU A 146 21.35 13.77 -18.80
C GLU A 146 21.12 12.88 -17.56
N ASN A 147 21.90 13.07 -16.49
CA ASN A 147 21.71 12.34 -15.23
C ASN A 147 20.37 12.70 -14.59
N LEU A 148 19.99 13.98 -14.56
CA LEU A 148 18.72 14.43 -13.98
C LEU A 148 17.52 14.02 -14.81
N GLU A 149 17.64 13.94 -16.14
CA GLU A 149 16.61 13.40 -17.01
C GLU A 149 16.35 11.91 -16.70
N GLN A 150 17.41 11.12 -16.58
CA GLN A 150 17.33 9.71 -16.20
C GLN A 150 16.69 9.54 -14.81
N VAL A 151 17.11 10.34 -13.82
CA VAL A 151 16.48 10.36 -12.50
C VAL A 151 14.98 10.69 -12.62
N GLY A 152 14.62 11.71 -13.40
CA GLY A 152 13.24 12.10 -13.65
C GLY A 152 12.40 10.95 -14.21
N GLY A 153 12.94 10.18 -15.15
CA GLY A 153 12.32 8.98 -15.70
C GLY A 153 12.10 7.89 -14.65
N ILE A 154 13.12 7.59 -13.84
CA ILE A 154 13.03 6.57 -12.78
C ILE A 154 12.03 6.99 -11.69
N ILE A 155 12.02 8.26 -11.29
CA ILE A 155 11.04 8.81 -10.34
C ILE A 155 9.62 8.70 -10.91
N GLY A 156 9.43 8.93 -12.21
CA GLY A 156 8.17 8.68 -12.89
C GLY A 156 7.70 7.24 -12.73
N ASN A 157 8.59 6.26 -12.92
CA ASN A 157 8.28 4.84 -12.72
C ASN A 157 8.00 4.52 -11.23
N LEU A 158 8.81 5.04 -10.31
CA LEU A 158 8.61 4.91 -8.87
C LEU A 158 7.23 5.42 -8.44
N ARG A 159 6.77 6.55 -9.02
CA ARG A 159 5.43 7.08 -8.76
C ARG A 159 4.33 6.12 -9.20
N HIS A 160 4.44 5.52 -10.38
CA HIS A 160 3.46 4.54 -10.84
C HIS A 160 3.43 3.33 -9.90
N MET A 161 4.60 2.77 -9.56
CA MET A 161 4.68 1.67 -8.59
C MET A 161 4.08 2.03 -7.23
N ALA A 162 4.31 3.24 -6.73
CA ALA A 162 3.72 3.69 -5.47
C ALA A 162 2.18 3.79 -5.52
N LEU A 163 1.62 4.18 -6.67
CA LEU A 163 0.17 4.21 -6.87
C LEU A 163 -0.40 2.79 -6.92
N ASP A 164 0.25 1.88 -7.64
CA ASP A 164 -0.16 0.47 -7.76
C ASP A 164 -0.09 -0.23 -6.40
N MET A 165 1.01 -0.05 -5.67
CA MET A 165 1.17 -0.52 -4.28
C MET A 165 0.05 0.00 -3.39
N GLY A 166 -0.30 1.29 -3.49
CA GLY A 166 -1.36 1.89 -2.69
C GLY A 166 -2.73 1.26 -2.95
N GLN A 167 -3.08 1.04 -4.22
CA GLN A 167 -4.35 0.41 -4.59
C GLN A 167 -4.43 -1.06 -4.15
N GLU A 168 -3.33 -1.79 -4.29
CA GLU A 168 -3.26 -3.19 -3.85
C GLU A 168 -3.41 -3.29 -2.33
N ILE A 169 -2.70 -2.45 -1.57
CA ILE A 169 -2.82 -2.39 -0.11
C ILE A 169 -4.25 -2.05 0.32
N ASP A 170 -4.90 -1.07 -0.30
CA ASP A 170 -6.29 -0.71 0.00
C ASP A 170 -7.26 -1.88 -0.26
N THR A 171 -7.01 -2.64 -1.33
CA THR A 171 -7.81 -3.82 -1.70
C THR A 171 -7.61 -4.94 -0.68
N GLN A 172 -6.36 -5.27 -0.35
CA GLN A 172 -6.01 -6.27 0.64
C GLN A 172 -6.55 -5.90 2.04
N ASN A 173 -6.47 -4.63 2.45
CA ASN A 173 -7.03 -4.17 3.72
C ASN A 173 -8.53 -4.43 3.83
N ARG A 174 -9.31 -4.12 2.78
CA ARG A 174 -10.75 -4.42 2.74
C ARG A 174 -11.03 -5.92 2.79
N GLN A 175 -10.17 -6.74 2.18
CA GLN A 175 -10.28 -8.20 2.25
C GLN A 175 -10.02 -8.72 3.66
N ILE A 176 -8.99 -8.21 4.32
CA ILE A 176 -8.66 -8.52 5.71
C ILE A 176 -9.83 -8.15 6.63
N ASP A 177 -10.49 -7.01 6.45
CA ASP A 177 -11.66 -6.63 7.25
C ASP A 177 -12.80 -7.65 7.14
N ARG A 178 -13.13 -8.10 5.91
CA ARG A 178 -14.13 -9.17 5.69
C ARG A 178 -13.71 -10.48 6.34
N ILE A 179 -12.43 -10.82 6.26
CA ILE A 179 -11.86 -12.02 6.88
C ILE A 179 -11.96 -11.94 8.41
N MET A 180 -11.62 -10.79 9.00
CA MET A 180 -11.70 -10.55 10.43
C MET A 180 -13.14 -10.64 10.94
N GLU A 181 -14.11 -10.08 10.23
CA GLU A 181 -15.53 -10.19 10.59
C GLU A 181 -16.00 -11.66 10.60
N LYS A 182 -15.65 -12.42 9.55
CA LYS A 182 -15.94 -13.87 9.46
C LYS A 182 -15.28 -14.67 10.59
N THR A 183 -14.11 -14.25 11.07
CA THR A 183 -13.38 -14.91 12.16
C THR A 183 -13.90 -14.52 13.53
N GLY A 184 -14.24 -13.24 13.75
CA GLY A 184 -14.75 -12.72 15.02
C GLY A 184 -16.08 -13.34 15.42
N MET A 185 -16.98 -13.57 14.46
CA MET A 185 -18.20 -14.34 14.71
C MET A 185 -17.91 -15.76 15.22
N ARG A 186 -16.82 -16.39 14.77
CA ARG A 186 -16.44 -17.74 15.22
C ARG A 186 -15.83 -17.73 16.59
N HIS A 187 -14.98 -16.77 16.91
CA HIS A 187 -14.37 -16.68 18.24
C HIS A 187 -15.43 -16.50 19.33
N CYS A 188 -16.53 -15.79 19.03
CA CYS A 188 -17.68 -15.70 19.94
C CYS A 188 -18.44 -17.03 20.09
N LEU A 189 -18.48 -17.88 19.04
CA LEU A 189 -19.06 -19.22 19.11
C LEU A 189 -18.14 -20.25 19.81
N THR A 190 -16.82 -20.04 19.78
CA THR A 190 -15.85 -20.98 20.38
C THR A 190 -15.40 -20.61 21.79
N ILE A 191 -15.69 -19.41 22.31
CA ILE A 191 -15.53 -19.13 23.74
C ILE A 191 -16.76 -19.69 24.45
N PRO A 192 -16.65 -20.81 25.17
CA PRO A 192 -17.72 -21.23 26.04
C PRO A 192 -17.74 -20.20 27.16
N SER A 193 -18.76 -19.36 27.18
CA SER A 193 -19.15 -18.58 28.36
C SER A 193 -19.55 -19.49 29.55
N CYS A 194 -19.24 -20.78 29.49
CA CYS A 194 -19.12 -21.70 30.63
C CYS A 194 -17.99 -21.33 31.62
N PHE A 195 -17.12 -20.34 31.35
CA PHE A 195 -16.12 -19.91 32.35
C PHE A 195 -16.67 -18.95 33.43
N ALA A 196 -17.95 -18.55 33.37
CA ALA A 196 -18.56 -17.63 34.33
C ALA A 196 -19.29 -18.31 35.51
N VAL A 197 -19.24 -19.65 35.65
CA VAL A 197 -19.85 -20.36 36.78
C VAL A 197 -18.91 -21.42 37.34
N ILE A 198 -17.77 -20.98 37.88
CA ILE A 198 -17.10 -21.71 38.95
C ILE A 198 -17.35 -20.88 40.21
N PRO A 199 -18.26 -21.28 41.11
CA PRO A 199 -18.34 -20.64 42.41
C PRO A 199 -17.04 -20.98 43.14
N ASP A 200 -16.19 -19.97 43.37
CA ASP A 200 -15.05 -20.07 44.26
C ASP A 200 -15.53 -20.63 45.62
N ARG A 201 -14.83 -21.67 46.07
CA ARG A 201 -14.99 -22.28 47.39
C ARG A 201 -13.94 -21.72 48.34
#